data_AF-A0A7M3XPK5-F1
#
_entry.id   AF-A0A7M3XPK5-F1
#
_cell.length_a   1.000
_cell.length_b   1.000
_cell.length_c   1.000
_cell.angle_alpha   90.00
_cell.angle_beta   90.00
_cell.angle_gamma   90.00
#
_symmetry.space_group_name_H-M   'P 1'
#
loop_
_entity.id
_entity.type
_entity.pdbx_description
1 polymer ?
#
loop_
_entity_poly.entity_id
_entity_poly.type
_entity_poly.pdbx_seq_one_letter_code
_entity_poly.pdbx_strand_id
1 'polypeptide(L)'
;DPGFFVPEAGQSQQTPAPFDQFVSSSRSTVAESCPENTITLQESSTSEDQCLIDSDGDRLHDEVDQDDDGDGIDDIIDRCPLGLVGWSSTVDVDNDSDGCKDIEEDEDDDNDGFPDLQDALPLDSTEWNDN
;
A
#
# COMPACT_ATOMS: atom_id res chain seq x y z
N ASP A 1 31.13 1.74 -6.60
CA ASP A 1 30.27 2.28 -7.66
C ASP A 1 28.93 2.69 -7.06
N PRO A 2 28.04 3.42 -7.75
CA PRO A 2 26.64 3.53 -7.31
C PRO A 2 26.05 2.13 -7.09
N GLY A 3 25.12 2.00 -6.16
CA GLY A 3 24.61 0.70 -5.69
C GLY A 3 25.52 -0.02 -4.71
N PHE A 4 26.71 0.52 -4.39
CA PHE A 4 27.63 -0.09 -3.44
C PHE A 4 28.21 0.93 -2.45
N PHE A 5 28.36 0.53 -1.20
CA PHE A 5 28.92 1.36 -0.13
C PHE A 5 30.04 0.66 0.63
N VAL A 6 30.88 1.44 1.33
CA VAL A 6 31.98 0.95 2.17
C VAL A 6 31.79 1.51 3.59
N PRO A 7 31.13 0.76 4.50
CA PRO A 7 30.80 1.27 5.84
C PRO A 7 32.01 1.55 6.73
N GLU A 8 33.12 0.84 6.53
CA GLU A 8 34.30 0.95 7.39
C GLU A 8 35.53 1.44 6.63
N ALA A 9 36.25 2.39 7.24
CA ALA A 9 37.51 2.87 6.69
C ALA A 9 38.56 1.74 6.67
N GLY A 10 39.03 1.39 5.47
CA GLY A 10 40.03 0.34 5.25
C GLY A 10 39.47 -1.00 4.75
N GLN A 11 38.16 -1.10 4.54
CA GLN A 11 37.57 -2.25 3.85
C GLN A 11 38.11 -2.34 2.41
N SER A 12 38.55 -3.53 2.02
CA SER A 12 39.06 -3.80 0.67
C SER A 12 37.97 -4.14 -0.33
N GLN A 13 36.71 -4.27 0.12
CA GLN A 13 35.57 -4.68 -0.69
C GLN A 13 34.39 -3.73 -0.44
N GLN A 14 33.57 -3.55 -1.48
CA GLN A 14 32.32 -2.79 -1.37
C GLN A 14 31.17 -3.74 -1.05
N THR A 15 30.19 -3.25 -0.31
CA THR A 15 28.96 -3.96 0.04
C THR A 15 27.84 -3.46 -0.88
N PRO A 16 27.06 -4.35 -1.51
CA PRO A 16 25.88 -3.93 -2.29
C PRO A 16 24.85 -3.29 -1.37
N ALA A 17 24.08 -2.33 -1.88
CA ALA A 17 22.87 -1.88 -1.19
C ALA A 17 21.94 -3.09 -0.96
N PRO A 18 21.50 -3.38 0.27
CA PRO A 18 20.56 -4.47 0.51
C PRO A 18 19.16 -4.12 -0.03
N PHE A 19 18.22 -5.08 0.09
CA PHE A 19 16.81 -4.80 -0.16
C PHE A 19 16.32 -3.60 0.65
N ASP A 20 15.37 -2.87 0.07
CA ASP A 20 14.71 -1.70 0.63
C ASP A 20 15.69 -0.51 0.87
N GLN A 21 16.84 -0.56 0.20
CA GLN A 21 17.87 0.48 0.24
C GLN A 21 18.50 0.73 -1.13
N PHE A 22 19.06 1.93 -1.30
CA PHE A 22 19.79 2.33 -2.50
C PHE A 22 21.06 3.11 -2.16
N VAL A 23 21.99 3.21 -3.12
CA VAL A 23 23.20 4.03 -3.02
C VAL A 23 23.33 4.88 -4.27
N SER A 24 22.95 6.16 -4.15
CA SER A 24 22.96 7.16 -5.22
C SER A 24 24.36 7.55 -5.69
N SER A 25 25.32 7.54 -4.77
CA SER A 25 26.63 8.15 -4.96
C SER A 25 27.76 7.13 -4.97
N SER A 26 28.70 7.31 -5.90
CA SER A 26 29.94 6.53 -5.88
C SER A 26 30.75 6.80 -4.61
N ARG A 27 31.35 5.76 -4.01
CA ARG A 27 32.15 5.85 -2.77
C ARG A 27 31.33 6.25 -1.55
N SER A 28 30.03 5.94 -1.53
CA SER A 28 29.23 6.10 -0.33
C SER A 28 29.76 5.21 0.79
N THR A 29 29.59 5.65 2.04
CA THR A 29 29.85 4.86 3.24
C THR A 29 28.57 4.32 3.86
N VAL A 30 27.41 4.62 3.28
CA VAL A 30 26.10 4.23 3.80
C VAL A 30 25.15 3.97 2.64
N ALA A 31 24.17 3.09 2.86
CA ALA A 31 23.03 2.91 1.99
C ALA A 31 21.83 3.69 2.55
N GLU A 32 21.11 4.36 1.67
CA GLU A 32 19.92 5.16 1.97
C GLU A 32 18.70 4.23 1.94
N SER A 33 17.83 4.33 2.93
CA SER A 33 16.57 3.57 2.92
C SER A 33 15.62 4.14 1.88
N CYS A 34 14.83 3.26 1.26
CA CYS A 34 13.67 3.68 0.51
C CYS A 34 12.66 4.43 1.41
N PRO A 35 11.83 5.33 0.83
CA PRO A 35 10.69 5.92 1.51
C PRO A 35 9.74 4.89 2.15
N GLU A 36 8.89 5.34 3.07
CA GLU A 36 7.82 4.48 3.61
C GLU A 36 6.93 3.96 2.47
N ASN A 37 6.42 2.73 2.64
CA ASN A 37 5.59 2.02 1.66
C ASN A 37 6.24 1.91 0.28
N THR A 38 7.56 1.74 0.25
CA THR A 38 8.29 1.44 -0.99
C THR A 38 9.38 0.41 -0.76
N ILE A 39 9.63 -0.41 -1.78
CA ILE A 39 10.61 -1.50 -1.75
C ILE A 39 11.54 -1.46 -2.96
N THR A 40 12.69 -2.10 -2.83
CA THR A 40 13.49 -2.49 -4.00
C THR A 40 13.31 -3.98 -4.27
N LEU A 41 13.25 -4.36 -5.55
CA LEU A 41 13.12 -5.77 -5.95
C LEU A 41 14.45 -6.51 -6.05
N GLN A 42 15.57 -5.81 -5.88
CA GLN A 42 16.90 -6.37 -5.97
C GLN A 42 17.90 -5.60 -5.12
N GLU A 43 19.01 -6.27 -4.80
CA GLU A 43 20.17 -5.62 -4.23
C GLU A 43 20.86 -4.67 -5.23
N SER A 44 21.73 -3.81 -4.70
CA SER A 44 22.53 -2.85 -5.45
C SER A 44 21.74 -1.75 -6.18
N SER A 45 20.56 -1.39 -5.67
CA SER A 45 19.82 -0.23 -6.19
C SER A 45 20.65 1.04 -6.10
N THR A 46 20.60 1.81 -7.18
CA THR A 46 21.48 2.95 -7.47
C THR A 46 20.78 4.29 -7.33
N SER A 47 19.47 4.34 -7.13
CA SER A 47 18.71 5.56 -6.91
C SER A 47 17.38 5.27 -6.21
N GLU A 48 16.79 6.32 -5.65
CA GLU A 48 15.44 6.31 -5.09
C GLU A 48 14.37 5.97 -6.14
N ASP A 49 14.59 6.31 -7.42
CA ASP A 49 13.70 5.93 -8.53
C ASP A 49 13.53 4.41 -8.72
N GLN A 50 14.34 3.59 -8.02
CA GLN A 50 14.21 2.13 -8.02
C GLN A 50 13.43 1.60 -6.80
N CYS A 51 12.96 2.49 -5.92
CA CYS A 51 12.01 2.20 -4.87
C CYS A 51 10.60 2.24 -5.50
N LEU A 52 9.95 1.08 -5.57
CA LEU A 52 8.60 0.90 -6.10
C LEU A 52 7.61 0.94 -4.93
N ILE A 53 6.41 1.48 -5.15
CA ILE A 53 5.37 1.54 -4.12
C ILE A 53 4.92 0.12 -3.79
N ASP A 54 4.77 -0.15 -2.49
CA ASP A 54 4.32 -1.42 -1.88
C ASP A 54 3.42 -0.99 -0.73
N SER A 55 2.15 -0.72 -1.09
CA SER A 55 1.20 -0.02 -0.23
C SER A 55 0.78 -0.85 0.99
N ASP A 56 0.57 -2.15 0.83
CA ASP A 56 0.18 -3.10 1.89
C ASP A 56 1.38 -3.80 2.59
N GLY A 57 2.56 -3.76 1.98
CA GLY A 57 3.78 -4.32 2.53
C GLY A 57 3.96 -5.83 2.33
N ASP A 58 3.28 -6.44 1.35
CA ASP A 58 3.36 -7.87 1.05
C ASP A 58 4.61 -8.28 0.23
N ARG A 59 5.36 -7.27 -0.26
CA ARG A 59 6.56 -7.36 -1.12
C ARG A 59 6.30 -7.63 -2.61
N LEU A 60 5.08 -7.56 -3.05
CA LEU A 60 4.73 -7.18 -4.41
C LEU A 60 4.73 -5.64 -4.45
N HIS A 61 4.58 -5.07 -5.63
CA HIS A 61 4.57 -3.62 -5.77
C HIS A 61 3.35 -3.29 -6.59
N ASP A 62 2.75 -2.14 -6.34
CA ASP A 62 1.40 -1.81 -6.78
C ASP A 62 1.20 -1.98 -8.31
N GLU A 63 2.25 -1.80 -9.14
CA GLU A 63 2.13 -2.04 -10.59
C GLU A 63 1.86 -3.50 -11.01
N VAL A 64 2.13 -4.48 -10.13
CA VAL A 64 1.94 -5.91 -10.37
C VAL A 64 1.12 -6.61 -9.29
N ASP A 65 0.82 -5.91 -8.21
CA ASP A 65 -0.15 -6.37 -7.24
C ASP A 65 -1.56 -6.33 -7.84
N GLN A 66 -2.49 -7.06 -7.24
CA GLN A 66 -3.90 -7.06 -7.62
C GLN A 66 -4.78 -6.51 -6.51
N ASP A 67 -4.21 -6.27 -5.33
CA ASP A 67 -4.87 -5.89 -4.09
C ASP A 67 -3.88 -4.99 -3.33
N ASP A 68 -3.79 -3.73 -3.74
CA ASP A 68 -2.74 -2.79 -3.34
C ASP A 68 -2.80 -2.42 -1.83
N ASP A 69 -3.93 -2.60 -1.15
CA ASP A 69 -4.07 -2.34 0.29
C ASP A 69 -4.22 -3.61 1.17
N GLY A 70 -4.36 -4.77 0.51
CA GLY A 70 -4.33 -6.09 1.13
C GLY A 70 -5.58 -6.43 1.93
N ASP A 71 -6.72 -5.80 1.62
CA ASP A 71 -8.00 -6.04 2.30
C ASP A 71 -8.73 -7.30 1.77
N GLY A 72 -8.29 -7.84 0.63
CA GLY A 72 -8.84 -9.03 -0.01
C GLY A 72 -9.80 -8.78 -1.18
N ILE A 73 -9.99 -7.52 -1.61
CA ILE A 73 -10.78 -7.12 -2.77
C ILE A 73 -9.83 -6.64 -3.89
N ASP A 74 -9.90 -7.26 -5.07
CA ASP A 74 -9.02 -6.86 -6.18
C ASP A 74 -9.23 -5.38 -6.59
N ASP A 75 -8.17 -4.62 -6.90
CA ASP A 75 -8.19 -3.18 -7.26
C ASP A 75 -9.19 -2.83 -8.38
N ILE A 76 -9.52 -3.81 -9.22
CA ILE A 76 -10.45 -3.64 -10.36
C ILE A 76 -11.89 -3.45 -9.89
N ILE A 77 -12.25 -4.05 -8.76
CA ILE A 77 -13.58 -4.01 -8.16
C ILE A 77 -13.62 -3.21 -6.86
N ASP A 78 -12.45 -2.94 -6.27
CA ASP A 78 -12.29 -2.07 -5.12
C ASP A 78 -12.53 -0.58 -5.49
N ARG A 79 -13.30 0.13 -4.65
CA ARG A 79 -13.48 1.59 -4.74
C ARG A 79 -12.47 2.38 -3.92
N CYS A 80 -11.79 1.72 -2.99
CA CYS A 80 -10.72 2.21 -2.14
C CYS A 80 -9.40 1.45 -2.35
N PRO A 81 -8.89 1.28 -3.60
CA PRO A 81 -7.72 0.42 -3.91
C PRO A 81 -6.40 0.83 -3.23
N LEU A 82 -6.31 2.01 -2.62
CA LEU A 82 -5.14 2.43 -1.84
C LEU A 82 -5.56 2.80 -0.43
N GLY A 83 -6.51 2.03 0.09
CA GLY A 83 -7.27 2.30 1.29
C GLY A 83 -6.49 1.98 2.57
N LEU A 84 -7.23 1.67 3.62
CA LEU A 84 -6.64 1.30 4.89
C LEU A 84 -6.00 -0.09 4.77
N VAL A 85 -4.76 -0.21 5.19
CA VAL A 85 -4.09 -1.51 5.23
C VAL A 85 -4.34 -2.25 6.54
N GLY A 86 -4.23 -3.58 6.51
CA GLY A 86 -4.21 -4.41 7.72
C GLY A 86 -5.59 -4.71 8.31
N TRP A 87 -6.64 -4.62 7.51
CA TRP A 87 -7.95 -5.20 7.78
C TRP A 87 -8.31 -6.17 6.64
N SER A 88 -9.54 -6.67 6.62
CA SER A 88 -10.01 -7.45 5.48
C SER A 88 -11.49 -7.20 5.26
N SER A 89 -11.90 -7.09 4.00
CA SER A 89 -13.29 -6.96 3.61
C SER A 89 -14.11 -8.17 4.10
N THR A 90 -15.14 -7.86 4.87
CA THR A 90 -16.16 -8.83 5.31
C THR A 90 -17.48 -8.10 5.45
N VAL A 91 -18.59 -8.83 5.30
CA VAL A 91 -19.96 -8.29 5.42
C VAL A 91 -20.28 -7.54 6.73
N ASP A 92 -19.42 -7.65 7.76
CA ASP A 92 -19.59 -6.96 9.04
C ASP A 92 -18.87 -5.58 9.09
N VAL A 93 -17.96 -5.29 8.14
CA VAL A 93 -17.14 -4.05 8.10
C VAL A 93 -16.95 -3.45 6.69
N ASP A 94 -17.49 -4.12 5.67
CA ASP A 94 -17.63 -3.71 4.27
C ASP A 94 -18.94 -4.37 3.78
N ASN A 95 -20.06 -3.68 4.05
CA ASN A 95 -21.39 -4.28 3.99
C ASN A 95 -21.85 -4.54 2.55
N ASP A 96 -21.42 -3.72 1.59
CA ASP A 96 -21.72 -3.92 0.16
C ASP A 96 -20.60 -4.59 -0.64
N SER A 97 -19.46 -4.86 0.00
CA SER A 97 -18.31 -5.58 -0.56
C SER A 97 -17.64 -4.83 -1.71
N ASP A 98 -17.49 -3.52 -1.57
CA ASP A 98 -16.83 -2.67 -2.55
C ASP A 98 -15.36 -2.34 -2.23
N GLY A 99 -14.81 -2.92 -1.16
CA GLY A 99 -13.42 -2.76 -0.72
C GLY A 99 -13.17 -1.48 0.09
N CYS A 100 -14.19 -0.64 0.30
CA CYS A 100 -14.11 0.45 1.25
C CYS A 100 -14.58 0.01 2.63
N LYS A 101 -13.81 0.35 3.66
CA LYS A 101 -14.22 0.09 5.04
C LYS A 101 -15.35 1.03 5.48
N ASP A 102 -16.51 0.47 5.81
CA ASP A 102 -17.75 1.17 6.21
C ASP A 102 -17.47 2.40 7.12
N ILE A 103 -16.73 2.20 8.22
CA ILE A 103 -16.59 3.22 9.27
C ILE A 103 -15.64 4.37 8.89
N GLU A 104 -14.70 4.15 7.97
CA GLU A 104 -13.58 5.06 7.75
C GLU A 104 -13.39 5.54 6.31
N GLU A 105 -13.85 4.78 5.32
CA GLU A 105 -13.57 4.99 3.90
C GLU A 105 -14.81 5.06 3.04
N ASP A 106 -15.91 4.46 3.50
CA ASP A 106 -17.21 4.54 2.84
C ASP A 106 -18.10 5.64 3.47
N GLU A 107 -18.94 6.26 2.65
CA GLU A 107 -19.98 7.20 3.10
C GLU A 107 -21.40 6.70 2.76
N ASP A 108 -21.53 5.52 2.16
CA ASP A 108 -22.77 4.87 1.68
C ASP A 108 -22.62 3.34 1.82
N ASP A 109 -22.61 2.82 3.07
CA ASP A 109 -22.24 1.44 3.45
C ASP A 109 -23.06 0.32 2.77
N ASP A 110 -24.19 0.63 2.12
CA ASP A 110 -25.01 -0.32 1.39
C ASP A 110 -25.20 0.00 -0.11
N ASN A 111 -24.57 1.08 -0.56
CA ASN A 111 -24.52 1.55 -1.93
C ASN A 111 -25.90 1.72 -2.60
N ASP A 112 -26.93 2.09 -1.83
CA ASP A 112 -28.29 2.36 -2.36
C ASP A 112 -28.44 3.77 -2.97
N GLY A 113 -27.44 4.62 -2.78
CA GLY A 113 -27.34 5.98 -3.30
C GLY A 113 -27.74 7.06 -2.31
N PHE A 114 -27.96 6.72 -1.04
CA PHE A 114 -28.17 7.66 0.06
C PHE A 114 -27.04 7.53 1.08
N PRO A 115 -26.22 8.59 1.28
CA PRO A 115 -25.12 8.51 2.24
C PRO A 115 -25.62 8.22 3.66
N ASP A 116 -24.82 7.53 4.49
CA ASP A 116 -25.24 7.03 5.81
C ASP A 116 -25.83 8.12 6.73
N LEU A 117 -25.33 9.35 6.59
CA LEU A 117 -25.81 10.51 7.36
C LEU A 117 -27.24 10.93 7.02
N GLN A 118 -27.77 10.46 5.90
CA GLN A 118 -29.11 10.71 5.37
C GLN A 118 -29.95 9.43 5.29
N ASP A 119 -29.37 8.29 5.62
CA ASP A 119 -30.00 6.98 5.62
C ASP A 119 -30.49 6.59 7.03
N ALA A 120 -31.75 6.16 7.14
CA ALA A 120 -32.32 5.67 8.40
C ALA A 120 -31.88 4.24 8.76
N LEU A 121 -31.56 3.42 7.77
CA LEU A 121 -31.03 2.07 7.85
C LEU A 121 -29.79 1.93 6.94
N PRO A 122 -28.63 2.50 7.30
CA PRO A 122 -27.44 2.60 6.42
C PRO A 122 -26.82 1.27 5.94
N LEU A 123 -27.33 0.12 6.38
CA LEU A 123 -26.83 -1.20 6.01
C LEU A 123 -27.87 -2.01 5.21
N ASP A 124 -29.04 -1.44 4.92
CA ASP A 124 -30.14 -2.08 4.20
C ASP A 124 -30.44 -1.33 2.90
N SER A 125 -29.79 -1.80 1.83
CA SER A 125 -29.93 -1.28 0.46
C SER A 125 -31.35 -1.22 -0.12
N THR A 126 -32.36 -1.64 0.63
CA THR A 126 -33.77 -1.59 0.25
C THR A 126 -34.58 -0.50 0.94
N GLU A 127 -34.03 0.18 1.95
CA GLU A 127 -34.79 1.13 2.78
C GLU A 127 -33.92 2.25 3.38
N TRP A 128 -33.87 3.40 2.70
CA TRP A 128 -33.20 4.59 3.24
C TRP A 128 -34.05 5.48 4.18
N ASN A 129 -35.38 5.29 4.26
CA ASN A 129 -36.29 6.25 4.89
C ASN A 129 -37.35 5.63 5.83
N ASP A 130 -37.42 6.13 7.06
CA ASP A 130 -38.39 5.75 8.11
C ASP A 130 -39.79 6.37 7.82
N ASN A 131 -40.62 5.64 7.06
CA ASN A 131 -42.00 6.05 6.68
C ASN A 131 -43.10 5.16 7.29
#